data_AF-A0AAD3DGX5-F1
#
_entry.id   AF-A0AAD3DGX5-F1
#
_cell.length_a   1.000
_cell.length_b   1.000
_cell.length_c   1.000
_cell.angle_alpha   90.00
_cell.angle_beta   90.00
_cell.angle_gamma   90.00
#
_symmetry.space_group_name_H-M   'P 1'
#
loop_
_entity.id
_entity.type
_entity.pdbx_description
1 polymer ?
#
loop_
_entity_poly.entity_id
_entity_poly.type
_entity_poly.pdbx_seq_one_letter_code
_entity_poly.pdbx_strand_id
1 'polypeptide(L)'
;VYDERSGALYVTELGRVASHFYIRAASMVTFNRLLRPHMGVGEVLSMVAQSAEFEQLMVREEELPELDELARRVPYPVKGLGGNDNKAGKANVLMQAWISRARLESFSLTADLMFASQNAPRIMRAIFEICLRRKWSSMADTCLTLAKALELRLWPHNHPLRQFEGTPGLGPELLQKLE
;
A
#
# COMPACT_ATOMS: atom_id res chain seq x y z
N VAL A 1 23.44 13.40 4.27
CA VAL A 1 24.58 13.71 3.39
C VAL A 1 25.83 13.47 4.19
N TYR A 2 26.70 12.60 3.69
CA TYR A 2 27.99 12.32 4.31
C TYR A 2 29.04 13.18 3.63
N ASP A 3 29.79 13.93 4.42
CA ASP A 3 30.96 14.68 3.94
C ASP A 3 32.21 13.84 4.21
N GLU A 4 32.79 13.27 3.16
CA GLU A 4 33.97 12.40 3.25
C GLU A 4 35.22 13.11 3.80
N ARG A 5 35.31 14.43 3.66
CA ARG A 5 36.49 15.20 4.10
C ARG A 5 36.47 15.47 5.60
N SER A 6 35.29 15.83 6.12
CA SER A 6 35.13 16.17 7.55
C SER A 6 34.63 15.00 8.39
N GLY A 7 34.11 13.94 7.76
CA GLY A 7 33.39 12.86 8.44
C GLY A 7 32.00 13.27 8.94
N ALA A 8 31.53 14.48 8.64
CA ALA A 8 30.28 15.00 9.14
C ALA A 8 29.06 14.34 8.49
N LEU A 9 28.01 14.13 9.27
CA LEU A 9 26.72 13.62 8.83
C LEU A 9 25.63 14.67 8.95
N TYR A 10 25.05 15.03 7.82
CA TYR A 10 23.89 15.93 7.75
C TYR A 10 22.62 15.13 7.50
N VAL A 11 21.59 15.41 8.27
CA VAL A 11 20.28 14.75 8.12
C VAL A 11 19.62 15.21 6.82
N THR A 12 19.06 14.26 6.05
CA THR A 12 18.23 14.58 4.88
C THR A 12 16.75 14.48 5.23
N GLU A 13 15.91 15.20 4.50
CA GLU A 13 14.45 15.12 4.67
C GLU A 13 13.93 13.70 4.45
N LEU A 14 14.44 13.00 3.43
CA LEU A 14 14.12 11.58 3.21
C LEU A 14 14.56 10.71 4.39
N GLY A 15 15.75 10.95 4.95
CA GLY A 15 16.23 10.23 6.13
C GLY A 15 15.35 10.44 7.36
N ARG A 16 14.82 11.66 7.57
CA ARG A 16 13.86 11.95 8.65
C ARG A 16 12.57 11.17 8.48
N VAL A 17 12.01 11.19 7.27
CA VAL A 17 10.79 10.42 6.95
C VAL A 17 11.03 8.92 7.17
N ALA A 18 12.14 8.40 6.67
CA ALA A 18 12.50 6.99 6.82
C ALA A 18 12.55 6.57 8.29
N SER A 19 13.22 7.37 9.13
CA SER A 19 13.31 7.11 10.57
C SER A 19 11.96 7.22 11.27
N HIS A 20 11.14 8.22 10.93
CA HIS A 20 9.85 8.45 11.60
C HIS A 20 8.85 7.32 11.34
N PHE A 21 8.84 6.76 10.12
CA PHE A 21 7.91 5.71 9.71
C PHE A 21 8.52 4.30 9.65
N TYR A 22 9.75 4.15 10.17
CA TYR A 22 10.49 2.88 10.19
C TYR A 22 10.68 2.25 8.80
N ILE A 23 10.90 3.06 7.77
CA ILE A 23 11.04 2.60 6.38
C ILE A 23 12.49 2.25 6.08
N ARG A 24 12.72 1.10 5.44
CA ARG A 24 14.05 0.70 5.01
C ARG A 24 14.65 1.69 4.00
N ALA A 25 15.95 1.93 4.11
CA ALA A 25 16.67 2.83 3.20
C ALA A 25 16.52 2.41 1.72
N ALA A 26 16.51 1.11 1.43
CA ALA A 26 16.27 0.58 0.09
C ALA A 26 14.91 1.03 -0.49
N SER A 27 13.84 0.99 0.31
CA SER A 27 12.52 1.45 -0.09
C SER A 27 12.50 2.95 -0.34
N MET A 28 13.19 3.72 0.50
CA MET A 28 13.33 5.17 0.31
C MET A 28 14.04 5.52 -1.01
N VAL A 29 15.05 4.73 -1.41
CA VAL A 29 15.70 4.88 -2.73
C VAL A 29 14.69 4.58 -3.84
N THR A 30 13.91 3.51 -3.73
CA THR A 30 12.85 3.17 -4.69
C THR A 30 11.82 4.29 -4.82
N PHE A 31 11.29 4.81 -3.71
CA PHE A 31 10.31 5.90 -3.73
C PHE A 31 10.91 7.19 -4.27
N ASN A 32 12.16 7.52 -3.91
CA ASN A 32 12.82 8.71 -4.43
C ASN A 32 12.96 8.67 -5.96
N ARG A 33 13.15 7.48 -6.54
CA ARG A 33 13.28 7.25 -7.98
C ARG A 33 11.93 7.20 -8.72
N LEU A 34 10.93 6.52 -8.15
CA LEU A 34 9.68 6.21 -8.85
C LEU A 34 8.56 7.24 -8.61
N LEU A 35 8.55 7.93 -7.47
CA LEU A 35 7.49 8.86 -7.10
C LEU A 35 7.53 10.12 -7.98
N ARG A 36 6.42 10.43 -8.65
CA ARG A 36 6.25 11.59 -9.54
C ARG A 36 5.20 12.57 -8.99
N PRO A 37 5.19 13.84 -9.44
CA PRO A 37 4.18 14.83 -9.03
C PRO A 37 2.74 14.49 -9.46
N HIS A 38 2.56 13.54 -10.38
CA HIS A 38 1.27 13.05 -10.84
C HIS A 38 1.39 11.55 -11.13
N MET A 39 0.62 10.73 -10.40
CA MET A 39 0.53 9.28 -10.58
C MET A 39 -0.91 8.85 -10.33
N GLY A 40 -1.40 7.90 -11.12
CA GLY A 40 -2.67 7.24 -10.84
C GLY A 40 -2.57 6.33 -9.60
N VAL A 41 -3.71 6.03 -8.97
CA VAL A 41 -3.77 5.14 -7.79
C VAL A 41 -3.10 3.79 -8.06
N GLY A 42 -3.37 3.17 -9.21
CA GLY A 42 -2.72 1.91 -9.59
C GLY A 42 -1.19 2.00 -9.69
N GLU A 43 -0.65 3.12 -10.18
CA GLU A 43 0.80 3.34 -10.24
C GLU A 43 1.39 3.52 -8.83
N VAL A 44 0.69 4.20 -7.92
CA VAL A 44 1.10 4.34 -6.52
C VAL A 44 1.12 2.97 -5.82
N LEU A 45 0.07 2.15 -6.00
CA LEU A 45 0.02 0.80 -5.44
C LEU A 45 1.15 -0.09 -5.98
N SER A 46 1.43 -0.03 -7.29
CA SER A 46 2.55 -0.76 -7.90
C SER A 46 3.92 -0.27 -7.41
N MET A 47 4.08 1.02 -7.12
CA MET A 47 5.30 1.56 -6.52
C MET A 47 5.47 1.08 -5.08
N VAL A 48 4.41 1.13 -4.27
CA VAL A 48 4.42 0.67 -2.88
C VAL A 48 4.71 -0.83 -2.82
N ALA A 49 4.18 -1.61 -3.74
CA ALA A 49 4.44 -3.04 -3.79
C ALA A 49 5.92 -3.41 -4.06
N GLN A 50 6.72 -2.48 -4.60
CA GLN A 50 8.17 -2.63 -4.77
C GLN A 50 8.97 -2.22 -3.52
N SER A 51 8.30 -1.91 -2.41
CA SER A 51 8.95 -1.60 -1.14
C SER A 51 9.76 -2.81 -0.68
N ALA A 52 10.97 -2.56 -0.18
CA ALA A 52 11.83 -3.64 0.29
C ALA A 52 11.13 -4.44 1.39
N GLU A 53 10.28 -3.81 2.21
CA GLU A 53 9.40 -4.42 3.23
C GLU A 53 8.70 -5.71 2.75
N PHE A 54 8.35 -5.80 1.46
CA PHE A 54 7.66 -6.94 0.89
C PHE A 54 8.57 -8.02 0.30
N GLU A 55 9.90 -7.87 0.37
CA GLU A 55 10.87 -8.88 -0.06
C GLU A 55 10.74 -10.23 0.68
N GLN A 56 10.19 -10.21 1.89
CA GLN A 56 9.94 -11.40 2.70
C GLN A 56 8.74 -12.22 2.19
N LEU A 57 7.87 -11.61 1.39
CA LEU A 57 6.80 -12.37 0.75
C LEU A 57 7.39 -13.42 -0.19
N MET A 58 6.77 -14.58 -0.18
CA MET A 58 7.11 -15.67 -1.08
C MET A 58 5.88 -15.97 -1.93
N VAL A 59 6.09 -16.20 -3.21
CA VAL A 59 5.04 -16.70 -4.10
C VAL A 59 5.14 -18.22 -4.05
N ARG A 60 4.03 -18.88 -3.74
CA ARG A 60 3.95 -20.34 -3.65
C ARG A 60 2.96 -20.85 -4.70
N GLU A 61 3.20 -22.03 -5.27
CA GLU A 61 2.42 -22.55 -6.39
C GLU A 61 0.98 -22.91 -5.97
N GLU A 62 0.82 -23.42 -4.76
CA GLU A 62 -0.47 -23.87 -4.20
C GLU A 62 -1.50 -22.75 -4.02
N GLU A 63 -1.05 -21.49 -3.95
CA GLU A 63 -1.90 -20.31 -3.75
C GLU A 63 -2.07 -19.46 -5.02
N LEU A 64 -1.38 -19.79 -6.12
CA LEU A 64 -1.49 -19.06 -7.38
C LEU A 64 -2.94 -18.98 -7.93
N PRO A 65 -3.74 -20.07 -7.91
CA PRO A 65 -5.11 -19.99 -8.44
C PRO A 65 -5.99 -18.98 -7.70
N GLU A 66 -5.89 -18.94 -6.37
CA GLU A 66 -6.61 -17.97 -5.54
C GLU A 66 -6.08 -16.55 -5.75
N LEU A 67 -4.76 -16.39 -5.82
CA LEU A 67 -4.13 -15.09 -6.09
C LEU A 67 -4.55 -14.51 -7.45
N ASP A 68 -4.65 -15.36 -8.48
CA ASP A 68 -5.11 -14.98 -9.81
C ASP A 68 -6.59 -14.60 -9.83
N GLU A 69 -7.44 -15.27 -9.06
CA GLU A 69 -8.84 -14.87 -8.90
C GLU A 69 -8.93 -13.50 -8.23
N LEU A 70 -8.18 -13.29 -7.14
CA LEU A 70 -8.13 -12.00 -6.44
C LEU A 70 -7.65 -10.89 -7.38
N ALA A 71 -6.60 -11.12 -8.17
CA ALA A 71 -6.06 -10.15 -9.11
C ALA A 71 -7.06 -9.69 -10.19
N ARG A 72 -8.04 -10.53 -10.54
CA ARG A 72 -9.13 -10.15 -11.47
C ARG A 72 -10.23 -9.34 -10.82
N ARG A 73 -10.35 -9.40 -9.48
CA ARG A 73 -11.42 -8.78 -8.69
C ARG A 73 -11.00 -7.45 -8.06
N VAL A 74 -9.70 -7.18 -7.95
CA VAL A 74 -9.21 -5.93 -7.35
C VAL A 74 -9.52 -4.71 -8.24
N PRO A 75 -9.82 -3.52 -7.67
CA PRO A 75 -10.26 -2.36 -8.45
C PRO A 75 -9.21 -1.81 -9.42
N TYR A 76 -7.93 -1.94 -9.08
CA TYR A 76 -6.83 -1.43 -9.90
C TYR A 76 -6.04 -2.59 -10.51
N PRO A 77 -6.01 -2.73 -11.85
CA PRO A 77 -5.30 -3.80 -12.50
C PRO A 77 -3.81 -3.82 -12.14
N VAL A 78 -3.31 -4.98 -11.73
CA VAL A 78 -1.89 -5.19 -11.43
C VAL A 78 -1.15 -5.44 -12.75
N LYS A 79 -0.71 -4.36 -13.41
CA LYS A 79 0.04 -4.40 -14.68
C LYS A 79 1.55 -4.23 -14.43
N GLY A 80 2.36 -5.23 -14.81
CA GLY A 80 3.82 -5.09 -15.00
C GLY A 80 4.73 -5.75 -13.95
N LEU A 81 5.90 -6.25 -14.42
CA LEU A 81 6.95 -7.08 -13.78
C LEU A 81 6.78 -8.62 -13.83
N GLY A 82 5.94 -9.14 -14.73
CA GLY A 82 5.77 -10.59 -14.93
C GLY A 82 4.46 -11.18 -14.38
N GLY A 83 3.52 -10.33 -13.97
CA GLY A 83 2.20 -10.77 -13.48
C GLY A 83 2.11 -10.81 -11.95
N ASN A 84 1.26 -11.69 -11.44
CA ASN A 84 1.05 -11.94 -10.00
C ASN A 84 2.15 -12.84 -9.41
N ASP A 85 2.96 -13.42 -10.29
CA ASP A 85 3.93 -14.50 -10.03
C ASP A 85 5.24 -13.97 -9.42
N ASN A 86 5.31 -12.67 -9.15
CA ASN A 86 6.41 -12.03 -8.44
C ASN A 86 5.92 -11.41 -7.11
N LYS A 87 6.87 -11.20 -6.19
CA LYS A 87 6.59 -10.71 -4.84
C LYS A 87 5.86 -9.36 -4.82
N ALA A 88 6.14 -8.47 -5.78
CA ALA A 88 5.48 -7.17 -5.88
C ALA A 88 4.03 -7.31 -6.39
N GLY A 89 3.78 -8.17 -7.38
CA GLY A 89 2.44 -8.47 -7.86
C GLY A 89 1.56 -8.99 -6.72
N LYS A 90 2.07 -9.99 -6.00
CA LYS A 90 1.41 -10.52 -4.80
C LYS A 90 1.15 -9.43 -3.74
N ALA A 91 2.15 -8.63 -3.37
CA ALA A 91 1.98 -7.54 -2.41
C ALA A 91 0.88 -6.55 -2.84
N ASN A 92 0.84 -6.19 -4.13
CA ASN A 92 -0.18 -5.30 -4.68
C ASN A 92 -1.59 -5.88 -4.55
N VAL A 93 -1.78 -7.13 -5.00
CA VAL A 93 -3.07 -7.82 -4.89
C VAL A 93 -3.52 -7.90 -3.43
N LEU A 94 -2.62 -8.28 -2.51
CA LEU A 94 -2.93 -8.39 -1.09
C LEU A 94 -3.31 -7.04 -0.47
N MET A 95 -2.60 -5.94 -0.79
CA MET A 95 -2.99 -4.61 -0.32
C MET A 95 -4.39 -4.22 -0.79
N GLN A 96 -4.73 -4.48 -2.05
CA GLN A 96 -6.06 -4.19 -2.56
C GLN A 96 -7.14 -5.10 -1.96
N ALA A 97 -6.84 -6.39 -1.79
CA ALA A 97 -7.71 -7.35 -1.12
C ALA A 97 -8.00 -6.95 0.34
N TRP A 98 -6.99 -6.42 1.03
CA TRP A 98 -7.12 -5.91 2.40
C TRP A 98 -8.12 -4.75 2.48
N ILE A 99 -7.99 -3.77 1.59
CA ILE A 99 -8.89 -2.62 1.51
C ILE A 99 -10.31 -3.07 1.14
N SER A 100 -10.43 -3.99 0.18
CA SER A 100 -11.71 -4.56 -0.27
C SER A 100 -12.36 -5.53 0.73
N ARG A 101 -11.74 -5.81 1.88
CA ARG A 101 -12.20 -6.81 2.86
C ARG A 101 -12.45 -8.19 2.23
N ALA A 102 -11.63 -8.57 1.25
CA ALA A 102 -11.74 -9.85 0.58
C ALA A 102 -11.55 -10.99 1.59
N ARG A 103 -12.30 -12.08 1.40
CA ARG A 103 -12.12 -13.34 2.15
C ARG A 103 -11.13 -14.19 1.37
N LEU A 104 -10.17 -14.75 2.08
CA LEU A 104 -9.15 -15.64 1.54
C LEU A 104 -9.35 -17.04 2.15
N GLU A 105 -9.17 -18.07 1.33
CA GLU A 105 -9.30 -19.47 1.71
C GLU A 105 -7.95 -20.04 2.16
N SER A 106 -6.87 -19.71 1.44
CA SER A 106 -5.53 -20.15 1.80
C SER A 106 -5.03 -19.50 3.09
N PHE A 107 -4.58 -20.34 4.03
CA PHE A 107 -3.95 -19.89 5.26
C PHE A 107 -2.64 -19.13 4.99
N SER A 108 -1.85 -19.56 3.99
CA SER A 108 -0.60 -18.88 3.64
C SER A 108 -0.86 -17.47 3.10
N LEU A 109 -1.85 -17.29 2.23
CA LEU A 109 -2.22 -15.98 1.73
C LEU A 109 -2.84 -15.10 2.83
N THR A 110 -3.60 -15.69 3.75
CA THR A 110 -4.14 -14.94 4.90
C THR A 110 -3.01 -14.40 5.78
N ALA A 111 -1.97 -15.19 6.05
CA ALA A 111 -0.81 -14.74 6.80
C ALA A 111 -0.05 -13.61 6.05
N ASP A 112 0.14 -13.78 4.74
CA ASP A 112 0.80 -12.78 3.90
C ASP A 112 -0.03 -11.48 3.76
N LEU A 113 -1.36 -11.59 3.73
CA LEU A 113 -2.29 -10.45 3.77
C LEU A 113 -2.12 -9.65 5.06
N MET A 114 -2.07 -10.35 6.20
CA MET A 114 -1.87 -9.71 7.50
C MET A 114 -0.51 -9.01 7.55
N PHE A 115 0.55 -9.65 7.07
CA PHE A 115 1.87 -9.03 6.95
C PHE A 115 1.84 -7.76 6.07
N ALA A 116 1.19 -7.82 4.91
CA ALA A 116 1.06 -6.67 4.02
C ALA A 116 0.28 -5.53 4.70
N SER A 117 -0.83 -5.86 5.38
CA SER A 117 -1.70 -4.89 6.06
C SER A 117 -1.01 -4.14 7.21
N GLN A 118 -0.06 -4.77 7.89
CA GLN A 118 0.68 -4.14 8.98
C GLN A 118 1.76 -3.18 8.47
N ASN A 119 2.26 -3.38 7.25
CA ASN A 119 3.34 -2.60 6.68
C ASN A 119 2.85 -1.49 5.72
N ALA A 120 1.80 -1.75 4.95
CA ALA A 120 1.33 -0.82 3.91
C ALA A 120 0.90 0.57 4.46
N PRO A 121 0.18 0.71 5.59
CA PRO A 121 -0.23 2.02 6.11
C PRO A 121 0.95 2.94 6.41
N ARG A 122 1.97 2.45 7.14
CA ARG A 122 3.17 3.24 7.49
C ARG A 122 4.00 3.61 6.25
N ILE A 123 4.09 2.71 5.27
CA ILE A 123 4.75 3.01 3.99
C ILE A 123 4.00 4.12 3.25
N MET A 124 2.67 4.04 3.18
CA MET A 124 1.86 5.05 2.51
C MET A 124 1.92 6.41 3.20
N ARG A 125 1.93 6.43 4.54
CA ARG A 125 2.13 7.66 5.34
C ARG A 125 3.52 8.28 5.12
N ALA A 126 4.55 7.47 4.97
CA ALA A 126 5.88 7.94 4.61
C ALA A 126 5.89 8.61 3.22
N ILE A 127 5.25 7.99 2.23
CA ILE A 127 5.16 8.55 0.87
C ILE A 127 4.34 9.85 0.88
N PHE A 128 3.24 9.91 1.63
CA PHE A 128 2.48 11.13 1.85
C PHE A 128 3.36 12.27 2.39
N GLU A 129 4.18 11.99 3.40
CA GLU A 129 5.08 12.97 4.01
C GLU A 129 6.17 13.44 3.02
N ILE A 130 6.67 12.55 2.14
CA ILE A 130 7.57 12.92 1.04
C ILE A 130 6.85 13.89 0.08
N CYS A 131 5.60 13.61 -0.31
CA CYS A 131 4.81 14.47 -1.18
C CYS A 131 4.59 15.86 -0.57
N LEU A 132 4.29 15.95 0.73
CA LEU A 132 4.16 17.24 1.44
C LEU A 132 5.45 18.05 1.40
N ARG A 133 6.59 17.43 1.71
CA ARG A 133 7.91 18.09 1.70
C ARG A 133 8.31 18.57 0.29
N ARG A 134 7.89 17.84 -0.75
CA ARG A 134 8.07 18.22 -2.16
C ARG A 134 7.02 19.22 -2.66
N LYS A 135 6.03 19.58 -1.85
CA LYS A 135 4.92 20.49 -2.19
C LYS A 135 4.04 19.98 -3.34
N TRP A 136 3.88 18.66 -3.46
CA TRP A 136 3.05 18.03 -4.48
C TRP A 136 1.64 17.80 -3.91
N SER A 137 0.83 18.86 -3.83
CA SER A 137 -0.49 18.84 -3.18
C SER A 137 -1.42 17.73 -3.68
N SER A 138 -1.55 17.58 -5.00
CA SER A 138 -2.39 16.54 -5.62
C SER A 138 -1.95 15.12 -5.26
N MET A 139 -0.63 14.87 -5.23
CA MET A 139 -0.11 13.57 -4.81
C MET A 139 -0.16 13.35 -3.32
N ALA A 140 0.00 14.41 -2.51
CA ALA A 140 -0.19 14.33 -1.08
C ALA A 140 -1.63 13.92 -0.76
N ASP A 141 -2.62 14.53 -1.42
CA ASP A 141 -4.04 14.14 -1.26
C ASP A 141 -4.29 12.67 -1.66
N THR A 142 -3.75 12.25 -2.81
CA THR A 142 -3.86 10.86 -3.28
C THR A 142 -3.23 9.87 -2.27
N CYS A 143 -2.02 10.14 -1.80
CA CYS A 143 -1.34 9.27 -0.83
C CYS A 143 -2.03 9.26 0.53
N LEU A 144 -2.56 10.40 1.00
CA LEU A 144 -3.32 10.47 2.26
C LEU A 144 -4.62 9.67 2.16
N THR A 145 -5.31 9.79 1.03
CA THR A 145 -6.53 9.04 0.74
C THR A 145 -6.26 7.53 0.73
N LEU A 146 -5.16 7.08 0.10
CA LEU A 146 -4.76 5.68 0.13
C LEU A 146 -4.30 5.22 1.52
N ALA A 147 -3.64 6.07 2.31
CA ALA A 147 -3.26 5.75 3.68
C ALA A 147 -4.51 5.48 4.53
N LYS A 148 -5.53 6.36 4.43
CA LYS A 148 -6.83 6.14 5.08
C LYS A 148 -7.51 4.87 4.59
N ALA A 149 -7.44 4.58 3.29
CA ALA A 149 -8.05 3.37 2.74
C ALA A 149 -7.42 2.08 3.32
N LEU A 150 -6.10 2.07 3.47
CA LEU A 150 -5.35 0.97 4.08
C LEU A 150 -5.63 0.83 5.58
N GLU A 151 -5.73 1.96 6.31
CA GLU A 151 -6.02 1.98 7.75
C GLU A 151 -7.46 1.55 8.07
N LEU A 152 -8.44 2.08 7.31
CA LEU A 152 -9.87 1.87 7.56
C LEU A 152 -10.45 0.65 6.81
N ARG A 153 -9.65 0.01 5.95
CA ARG A 153 -10.08 -1.08 5.05
C ARG A 153 -11.32 -0.66 4.24
N LEU A 154 -11.21 0.48 3.57
CA LEU A 154 -12.35 1.09 2.89
C LEU A 154 -11.88 1.89 1.68
N TRP A 155 -12.43 1.64 0.50
CA TRP A 155 -12.08 2.45 -0.65
C TRP A 155 -12.74 3.84 -0.60
N PRO A 156 -12.13 4.87 -1.21
CA PRO A 156 -12.68 6.22 -1.21
C PRO A 156 -14.04 6.35 -1.91
N HIS A 157 -14.36 5.42 -2.81
CA HIS A 157 -15.63 5.37 -3.54
C HIS A 157 -16.73 4.62 -2.79
N ASN A 158 -16.42 3.97 -1.65
CA ASN A 158 -17.42 3.34 -0.81
C ASN A 158 -18.15 4.37 0.06
N HIS A 159 -19.36 4.03 0.51
CA HIS A 159 -20.12 4.92 1.37
C HIS A 159 -19.40 5.11 2.73
N PRO A 160 -19.20 6.35 3.23
CA PRO A 160 -18.44 6.60 4.46
C PRO A 160 -18.98 5.89 5.71
N LEU A 161 -20.28 5.58 5.76
CA LEU A 161 -20.89 4.84 6.88
C LEU A 161 -20.32 3.43 7.07
N ARG A 162 -19.66 2.83 6.07
CA ARG A 162 -18.95 1.55 6.25
C ARG A 162 -17.85 1.59 7.32
N GLN A 163 -17.42 2.78 7.76
CA GLN A 163 -16.52 2.94 8.91
C GLN A 163 -17.15 2.51 10.24
N PHE A 164 -18.49 2.50 10.32
CA PHE A 164 -19.25 2.15 11.50
C PHE A 164 -19.88 0.74 11.41
N GLU A 165 -19.41 -0.09 10.47
CA GLU A 165 -19.88 -1.48 10.34
C GLU A 165 -19.67 -2.23 11.66
N GLY A 166 -20.73 -2.89 12.15
CA GLY A 166 -20.77 -3.51 13.49
C GLY A 166 -21.49 -2.68 14.56
N THR A 167 -21.87 -1.43 14.26
CA THR A 167 -22.72 -0.63 15.15
C THR A 167 -24.17 -1.14 15.10
N PRO A 168 -24.85 -1.34 16.25
CA PRO A 168 -26.26 -1.70 16.27
C PRO A 168 -27.11 -0.75 15.43
N GLY A 169 -27.91 -1.30 14.50
CA GLY A 169 -28.77 -0.52 13.59
C GLY A 169 -28.15 -0.23 12.20
N LEU A 170 -26.85 -0.44 12.01
CA LEU A 170 -26.20 -0.30 10.70
C LEU A 170 -25.91 -1.69 10.10
N GLY A 171 -26.96 -2.32 9.56
CA GLY A 171 -26.86 -3.64 8.94
C GLY A 171 -26.16 -3.61 7.57
N PRO A 172 -25.58 -4.74 7.12
CA PRO A 172 -24.92 -4.84 5.81
C PRO A 172 -25.87 -4.54 4.64
N GLU A 173 -27.16 -4.87 4.78
CA GLU A 173 -28.19 -4.56 3.77
C GLU A 173 -28.39 -3.06 3.56
N LEU A 174 -28.35 -2.26 4.64
CA LEU A 174 -28.50 -0.81 4.55
C LEU A 174 -27.28 -0.20 3.86
N LEU A 175 -26.08 -0.66 4.22
CA LEU A 175 -24.84 -0.22 3.57
C LEU A 175 -24.82 -0.54 2.08
N GLN A 176 -25.33 -1.72 1.69
CA GLN A 176 -25.43 -2.10 0.28
C GLN A 176 -26.45 -1.26 -0.49
N LYS A 177 -27.54 -0.79 0.14
CA LYS A 177 -28.52 0.10 -0.50
C LYS A 177 -28.03 1.54 -0.70
N LEU A 178 -26.99 1.94 0.02
CA LEU A 178 -26.40 3.28 -0.05
C LEU A 178 -25.29 3.39 -1.11
N GLU A 179 -24.89 2.27 -1.70
CA GLU A 179 -23.86 2.16 -2.75
C GLU A 179 -24.46 1.81 -4.10
#